data_AF-A0A0L8HDV4-F1
#
_entry.id   AF-A0A0L8HDV4-F1
#
_cell.length_a   1.000
_cell.length_b   1.000
_cell.length_c   1.000
_cell.angle_alpha   90.00
_cell.angle_beta   90.00
_cell.angle_gamma   90.00
#
_symmetry.space_group_name_H-M   'P 1'
#
loop_
_entity.id
_entity.type
_entity.pdbx_description
1 polymer ?
#
loop_
_entity_poly.entity_id
_entity_poly.type
_entity_poly.pdbx_seq_one_letter_code
_entity_poly.pdbx_strand_id
1 'polypeptide(L)'
;MTEIFDLHQEDFDVTVECGVTRRTLNSHLRDTGLWFPIDPGADASLCGMCATSASGTNAVRYGTMRENVLNLEVVLADGRIINTAGKNRHMKKTSAGYNLTNLFVGSEGTLGIITKATLKLYGQPEKTISAVCHFPSVQAAVDTTVMTLQCGIPIARIEFMDEVMIDACNKYSKLSLNVAPTLFLEFHGAAESLNSQVETVCEIAKSNEGSDFKWATDADERNKLWRARHDMLYACLALRPGSKPYSTDVCVPISHLPEIIVDTKKDIEESGTTGKHIL
;
A
#
# COMPACT_ATOMS: atom_id res chain seq x y z
N MET A 1 -23.70 9.65 -6.61
CA MET A 1 -22.98 10.13 -5.42
C MET A 1 -21.49 10.12 -5.76
N THR A 2 -21.00 11.17 -6.43
CA THR A 2 -19.61 11.26 -6.95
C THR A 2 -19.01 12.65 -6.73
N GLU A 3 -19.59 13.45 -5.83
CA GLU A 3 -19.10 14.79 -5.55
C GLU A 3 -17.98 14.79 -4.49
N ILE A 4 -17.06 15.74 -4.64
CA ILE A 4 -16.02 16.06 -3.66
C ILE A 4 -16.46 17.35 -2.97
N PHE A 5 -16.61 17.28 -1.65
CA PHE A 5 -17.04 18.37 -0.78
C PHE A 5 -15.87 18.85 0.10
N ASP A 6 -16.00 20.08 0.60
CA ASP A 6 -15.30 20.55 1.80
C ASP A 6 -13.80 20.21 1.82
N LEU A 7 -13.07 20.63 0.80
CA LEU A 7 -11.61 20.52 0.77
C LEU A 7 -11.00 21.59 1.69
N HIS A 8 -10.62 21.18 2.90
CA HIS A 8 -9.95 22.04 3.87
C HIS A 8 -8.44 21.91 3.71
N GLN A 9 -7.84 22.70 2.83
CA GLN A 9 -6.40 22.60 2.53
C GLN A 9 -5.52 22.88 3.76
N GLU A 10 -5.91 23.85 4.59
CA GLU A 10 -5.18 24.22 5.81
C GLU A 10 -5.28 23.16 6.92
N ASP A 11 -6.39 22.39 6.94
CA ASP A 11 -6.61 21.32 7.91
C ASP A 11 -6.15 19.94 7.40
N PHE A 12 -5.84 19.84 6.10
CA PHE A 12 -5.45 18.63 5.41
C PHE A 12 -6.53 17.53 5.50
N ASP A 13 -7.75 17.88 5.13
CA ASP A 13 -8.85 16.92 5.00
C ASP A 13 -9.80 17.27 3.87
N VAL A 14 -10.61 16.27 3.48
CA VAL A 14 -11.62 16.39 2.42
C VAL A 14 -12.80 15.49 2.73
N THR A 15 -14.01 15.93 2.37
CA THR A 15 -15.21 15.08 2.45
C THR A 15 -15.62 14.63 1.06
N VAL A 16 -15.87 13.34 0.86
CA VAL A 16 -16.23 12.77 -0.45
C VAL A 16 -17.47 11.93 -0.36
N GLU A 17 -18.24 11.89 -1.45
CA GLU A 17 -19.34 10.95 -1.61
C GLU A 17 -18.87 9.52 -1.95
N CYS A 18 -19.76 8.55 -1.75
CA CYS A 18 -19.42 7.13 -1.78
C CYS A 18 -18.87 6.61 -3.10
N GLY A 19 -19.20 7.22 -4.24
CA GLY A 19 -18.74 6.82 -5.56
C GLY A 19 -17.45 7.52 -6.02
N VAL A 20 -16.88 8.46 -5.25
CA VAL A 20 -15.59 9.07 -5.60
C VAL A 20 -14.49 8.01 -5.52
N THR A 21 -13.74 7.83 -6.61
CA THR A 21 -12.58 6.91 -6.63
C THR A 21 -11.32 7.59 -6.15
N ARG A 22 -10.35 6.77 -5.73
CA ARG A 22 -9.02 7.25 -5.32
C ARG A 22 -8.36 8.09 -6.41
N ARG A 23 -8.37 7.65 -7.67
CA ARG A 23 -7.78 8.41 -8.77
C ARG A 23 -8.50 9.73 -9.02
N THR A 24 -9.83 9.74 -8.94
CA THR A 24 -10.62 10.98 -9.07
C THR A 24 -10.24 11.99 -7.99
N LEU A 25 -10.15 11.57 -6.73
CA LEU A 25 -9.74 12.44 -5.64
C LEU A 25 -8.32 12.97 -5.85
N ASN A 26 -7.34 12.11 -6.11
CA ASN A 26 -5.95 12.55 -6.31
C ASN A 26 -5.78 13.44 -7.56
N SER A 27 -6.60 13.25 -8.60
CA SER A 27 -6.62 14.18 -9.74
C SER A 27 -7.16 15.55 -9.36
N HIS A 28 -8.16 15.61 -8.48
CA HIS A 28 -8.73 16.86 -7.97
C HIS A 28 -7.75 17.64 -7.07
N LEU A 29 -6.92 16.92 -6.29
CA LEU A 29 -5.95 17.51 -5.36
C LEU A 29 -4.63 17.97 -6.02
N ARG A 30 -4.45 17.72 -7.33
CA ARG A 30 -3.15 17.87 -8.01
C ARG A 30 -2.50 19.23 -7.78
N ASP A 31 -3.29 20.31 -7.85
CA ASP A 31 -2.80 21.68 -7.83
C ASP A 31 -2.78 22.30 -6.41
N THR A 32 -3.09 21.51 -5.37
CA THR A 32 -3.22 22.01 -3.99
C THR A 32 -1.99 21.70 -3.14
N GLY A 33 -1.02 20.96 -3.68
CA GLY A 33 0.12 20.43 -2.91
C GLY A 33 -0.27 19.33 -1.91
N LEU A 34 -1.49 18.80 -1.99
CA LEU A 34 -1.99 17.71 -1.16
C LEU A 34 -2.21 16.44 -1.98
N TRP A 35 -2.31 15.31 -1.29
CA TRP A 35 -2.71 14.04 -1.87
C TRP A 35 -3.28 13.08 -0.82
N PHE A 36 -4.01 12.07 -1.29
CA PHE A 36 -4.51 10.95 -0.52
C PHE A 36 -3.63 9.71 -0.73
N PRO A 37 -2.99 9.16 0.32
CA PRO A 37 -1.87 8.23 0.15
C PRO A 37 -2.24 6.76 0.02
N ILE A 38 -3.45 6.36 0.40
CA ILE A 38 -3.83 4.95 0.43
C ILE A 38 -4.07 4.47 -0.99
N ASP A 39 -3.27 3.50 -1.43
CA ASP A 39 -3.22 3.00 -2.80
C ASP A 39 -3.38 1.47 -2.82
N PRO A 40 -4.62 0.95 -2.74
CA PRO A 40 -4.88 -0.44 -3.06
C PRO A 40 -4.62 -0.66 -4.55
N GLY A 41 -4.25 -1.88 -4.95
CA GLY A 41 -3.91 -2.20 -6.34
C GLY A 41 -5.02 -1.94 -7.38
N ALA A 42 -6.27 -1.72 -6.95
CA ALA A 42 -7.40 -1.33 -7.78
C ALA A 42 -7.78 0.16 -7.58
N ASP A 43 -8.34 0.79 -8.63
CA ASP A 43 -8.98 2.11 -8.46
C ASP A 43 -10.39 1.95 -7.85
N ALA A 44 -10.41 1.84 -6.52
CA ALA A 44 -11.63 1.63 -5.75
C ALA A 44 -12.29 2.96 -5.36
N SER A 45 -13.61 2.89 -5.11
CA SER A 45 -14.35 3.96 -4.46
C SER A 45 -13.87 4.16 -3.01
N LEU A 46 -13.74 5.40 -2.54
CA LEU A 46 -13.18 5.71 -1.23
C LEU A 46 -14.05 5.20 -0.06
N CYS A 47 -15.38 5.21 -0.21
CA CYS A 47 -16.25 4.61 0.81
C CYS A 47 -16.20 3.07 0.78
N GLY A 48 -16.02 2.45 -0.39
CA GLY A 48 -15.71 1.03 -0.48
C GLY A 48 -14.41 0.68 0.26
N MET A 49 -13.37 1.49 0.06
CA MET A 49 -12.11 1.36 0.80
C MET A 49 -12.32 1.50 2.32
N CYS A 50 -13.19 2.43 2.77
CA CYS A 50 -13.56 2.53 4.18
C CYS A 50 -14.25 1.24 4.66
N ALA A 51 -15.25 0.75 3.91
CA ALA A 51 -16.03 -0.42 4.27
C ALA A 51 -15.17 -1.69 4.40
N THR A 52 -14.13 -1.83 3.58
CA THR A 52 -13.22 -2.99 3.62
C THR A 52 -11.95 -2.76 4.45
N SER A 53 -11.83 -1.61 5.11
CA SER A 53 -10.60 -1.19 5.81
C SER A 53 -9.34 -1.33 4.93
N ALA A 54 -9.42 -0.88 3.68
CA ALA A 54 -8.37 -1.10 2.68
C ALA A 54 -6.99 -0.62 3.17
N SER A 55 -5.96 -1.38 2.79
CA SER A 55 -4.56 -1.02 2.93
C SER A 55 -3.99 -0.60 1.57
N GLY A 56 -2.67 -0.69 1.40
CA GLY A 56 -1.97 -0.43 0.15
C GLY A 56 -0.47 -0.40 0.39
N THR A 57 0.31 -0.28 -0.68
CA THR A 57 1.80 -0.30 -0.60
C THR A 57 2.37 0.83 0.26
N ASN A 58 1.62 1.93 0.40
CA ASN A 58 1.96 3.09 1.20
C ASN A 58 1.63 2.94 2.70
N ALA A 59 1.02 1.82 3.12
CA ALA A 59 0.51 1.68 4.48
C ALA A 59 1.61 1.71 5.56
N VAL A 60 2.83 1.27 5.23
CA VAL A 60 3.98 1.32 6.14
C VAL A 60 4.28 2.75 6.63
N ARG A 61 4.02 3.77 5.81
CA ARG A 61 4.24 5.18 6.16
C ARG A 61 2.98 5.91 6.60
N TYR A 62 1.88 5.66 5.90
CA TYR A 62 0.68 6.49 6.01
C TYR A 62 -0.47 5.78 6.76
N GLY A 63 -0.27 4.53 7.17
CA GLY A 63 -1.33 3.69 7.75
C GLY A 63 -2.32 3.18 6.71
N THR A 64 -3.42 2.61 7.17
CA THR A 64 -4.50 2.07 6.33
C THR A 64 -5.70 3.02 6.32
N MET A 65 -6.82 2.64 5.68
CA MET A 65 -8.08 3.37 5.83
C MET A 65 -8.48 3.58 7.29
N ARG A 66 -8.17 2.64 8.18
CA ARG A 66 -8.42 2.77 9.62
C ARG A 66 -7.78 4.01 10.24
N GLU A 67 -6.58 4.36 9.82
CA GLU A 67 -5.88 5.54 10.31
C GLU A 67 -6.24 6.82 9.54
N ASN A 68 -6.81 6.68 8.33
CA ASN A 68 -7.01 7.78 7.38
C ASN A 68 -8.45 8.31 7.31
N VAL A 69 -9.42 7.64 7.94
CA VAL A 69 -10.81 8.09 8.03
C VAL A 69 -11.02 8.89 9.30
N LEU A 70 -11.57 10.10 9.16
CA LEU A 70 -11.91 11.00 10.26
C LEU A 70 -13.37 10.85 10.69
N ASN A 71 -14.27 10.75 9.72
CA ASN A 71 -15.71 10.72 9.94
C ASN A 71 -16.41 10.01 8.78
N LEU A 72 -17.54 9.38 9.06
CA LEU A 72 -18.38 8.72 8.07
C LEU A 72 -19.83 9.17 8.25
N GLU A 73 -20.50 9.51 7.16
CA GLU A 73 -21.96 9.55 7.10
C GLU A 73 -22.46 8.16 6.72
N VAL A 74 -23.34 7.58 7.55
CA VAL A 74 -23.82 6.21 7.38
C VAL A 74 -25.34 6.19 7.50
N VAL A 75 -25.99 5.52 6.54
CA VAL A 75 -27.40 5.15 6.60
C VAL A 75 -27.51 3.77 7.26
N LEU A 76 -28.16 3.72 8.43
CA LEU A 76 -28.41 2.47 9.15
C LEU A 76 -29.53 1.66 8.50
N ALA A 77 -29.68 0.39 8.90
CA ALA A 77 -30.69 -0.51 8.37
C ALA A 77 -32.14 -0.01 8.55
N ASP A 78 -32.41 0.82 9.56
CA ASP A 78 -33.71 1.44 9.81
C ASP A 78 -33.89 2.81 9.13
N GLY A 79 -32.94 3.20 8.27
CA GLY A 79 -32.98 4.46 7.51
C GLY A 79 -32.47 5.68 8.28
N ARG A 80 -32.10 5.56 9.56
CA ARG A 80 -31.47 6.68 10.29
C ARG A 80 -30.12 7.01 9.67
N ILE A 81 -29.83 8.31 9.57
CA ILE A 81 -28.53 8.81 9.13
C ILE A 81 -27.73 9.24 10.36
N ILE A 82 -26.54 8.69 10.50
CA ILE A 82 -25.60 9.07 11.56
C ILE A 82 -24.30 9.61 10.96
N ASN A 83 -23.61 10.45 11.73
CA ASN A 83 -22.23 10.83 11.47
C ASN A 83 -21.37 10.24 12.60
N THR A 84 -20.42 9.38 12.28
CA THR A 84 -19.72 8.54 13.27
C THR A 84 -18.88 9.33 14.26
N ALA A 85 -18.35 10.49 13.87
CA ALA A 85 -17.65 11.43 14.75
C ALA A 85 -18.50 12.65 15.13
N GLY A 86 -19.75 12.72 14.69
CA GLY A 86 -20.63 13.89 14.80
C GLY A 86 -20.68 14.73 13.53
N LYS A 87 -21.73 15.55 13.39
CA LYS A 87 -21.98 16.36 12.19
C LYS A 87 -20.85 17.37 11.96
N ASN A 88 -20.37 17.47 10.72
CA ASN A 88 -19.29 18.36 10.28
C ASN A 88 -17.97 18.23 11.08
N ARG A 89 -17.72 17.07 11.70
CA ARG A 89 -16.46 16.83 12.40
C ARG A 89 -15.38 16.34 11.44
N HIS A 90 -14.23 17.00 11.47
CA HIS A 90 -13.05 16.68 10.66
C HIS A 90 -11.73 16.81 11.44
N MET A 91 -11.79 17.05 12.76
CA MET A 91 -10.60 17.24 13.59
C MET A 91 -9.81 15.92 13.75
N LYS A 92 -8.48 15.99 13.55
CA LYS A 92 -7.58 14.83 13.64
C LYS A 92 -7.53 14.16 15.01
N LYS A 93 -7.79 14.92 16.08
CA LYS A 93 -7.79 14.44 17.46
C LYS A 93 -9.18 14.62 18.07
N THR A 94 -9.71 13.54 18.64
CA THR A 94 -10.92 13.58 19.46
C THR A 94 -10.85 12.50 20.53
N SER A 95 -11.39 12.81 21.70
CA SER A 95 -11.65 11.85 22.80
C SER A 95 -13.10 11.97 23.28
N ALA A 96 -13.97 12.56 22.45
CA ALA A 96 -15.36 12.82 22.79
C ALA A 96 -16.22 11.60 22.44
N GLY A 97 -16.45 10.72 23.42
CA GLY A 97 -17.30 9.55 23.28
C GLY A 97 -16.61 8.35 22.63
N TYR A 98 -17.42 7.39 22.16
CA TYR A 98 -16.92 6.17 21.52
C TYR A 98 -16.38 6.45 20.13
N ASN A 99 -15.35 5.70 19.73
CA ASN A 99 -14.84 5.74 18.36
C ASN A 99 -15.73 4.89 17.44
N LEU A 100 -16.91 5.43 17.10
CA LEU A 100 -17.82 4.75 16.17
C LEU A 100 -17.24 4.69 14.76
N THR A 101 -16.37 5.63 14.35
CA THR A 101 -15.77 5.61 13.01
C THR A 101 -15.07 4.27 12.76
N ASN A 102 -14.24 3.81 13.70
CA ASN A 102 -13.53 2.54 13.57
C ASN A 102 -14.42 1.30 13.75
N LEU A 103 -15.68 1.46 14.19
CA LEU A 103 -16.66 0.37 14.16
C LEU A 103 -17.20 0.15 12.74
N PHE A 104 -17.34 1.20 11.95
CA PHE A 104 -17.85 1.12 10.58
C PHE A 104 -16.75 0.88 9.53
N VAL A 105 -15.52 1.34 9.79
CA VAL A 105 -14.37 1.00 8.94
C VAL A 105 -14.08 -0.49 9.07
N GLY A 106 -14.09 -1.22 7.95
CA GLY A 106 -13.95 -2.69 7.94
C GLY A 106 -15.24 -3.45 8.21
N SER A 107 -16.41 -2.78 8.28
CA SER A 107 -17.70 -3.45 8.50
C SER A 107 -18.26 -4.18 7.28
N GLU A 108 -17.68 -3.99 6.10
CA GLU A 108 -18.13 -4.54 4.82
C GLU A 108 -19.61 -4.24 4.52
N GLY A 109 -20.13 -3.11 5.03
CA GLY A 109 -21.51 -2.68 4.85
C GLY A 109 -22.53 -3.41 5.74
N THR A 110 -22.10 -4.32 6.61
CA THR A 110 -22.99 -5.10 7.48
C THR A 110 -23.65 -4.28 8.59
N LEU A 111 -23.06 -3.13 8.93
CA LEU A 111 -23.58 -2.22 9.96
C LEU A 111 -24.37 -1.03 9.39
N GLY A 112 -24.31 -0.81 8.08
CA GLY A 112 -24.95 0.31 7.39
C GLY A 112 -24.24 0.68 6.09
N ILE A 113 -24.86 1.57 5.32
CA ILE A 113 -24.35 2.03 4.02
C ILE A 113 -23.62 3.35 4.22
N ILE A 114 -22.31 3.38 3.95
CA ILE A 114 -21.50 4.60 4.00
C ILE A 114 -21.85 5.47 2.78
N THR A 115 -22.35 6.68 3.02
CA THR A 115 -22.73 7.65 1.99
C THR A 115 -21.67 8.72 1.76
N LYS A 116 -20.94 9.11 2.81
CA LYS A 116 -19.83 10.07 2.74
C LYS A 116 -18.68 9.66 3.65
N ALA A 117 -17.47 10.05 3.28
CA ALA A 117 -16.28 9.89 4.10
C ALA A 117 -15.47 11.19 4.17
N THR A 118 -15.09 11.58 5.38
CA THR A 118 -14.10 12.64 5.62
C THR A 118 -12.74 11.99 5.83
N LEU A 119 -11.77 12.33 4.98
CA LEU A 119 -10.48 11.66 4.86
C LEU A 119 -9.33 12.61 5.15
N LYS A 120 -8.28 12.08 5.78
CA LYS A 120 -7.00 12.80 5.97
C LYS A 120 -6.28 12.93 4.64
N LEU A 121 -5.71 14.11 4.40
CA LEU A 121 -4.79 14.40 3.31
C LEU A 121 -3.38 14.61 3.85
N TYR A 122 -2.40 14.49 2.97
CA TYR A 122 -0.99 14.65 3.26
C TYR A 122 -0.37 15.62 2.28
N GLY A 123 0.68 16.31 2.70
CA GLY A 123 1.50 17.11 1.78
C GLY A 123 2.17 16.20 0.74
N GLN A 124 2.23 16.68 -0.51
CA GLN A 124 2.99 16.01 -1.55
C GLN A 124 4.48 16.02 -1.19
N PRO A 125 5.17 14.88 -1.29
CA PRO A 125 6.60 14.84 -1.02
C PRO A 125 7.38 15.60 -2.09
N GLU A 126 8.35 16.41 -1.67
CA GLU A 126 9.24 17.17 -2.58
C GLU A 126 9.99 16.24 -3.52
N LYS A 127 10.51 15.12 -3.00
CA LYS A 127 11.23 14.11 -3.76
C LYS A 127 10.73 12.70 -3.44
N THR A 128 10.61 11.90 -4.49
CA THR A 128 10.27 10.48 -4.43
C THR A 128 11.34 9.69 -5.18
N ILE A 129 11.96 8.72 -4.53
CA ILE A 129 12.97 7.83 -5.12
C ILE A 129 12.53 6.40 -4.90
N SER A 130 12.59 5.58 -5.95
CA SER A 130 12.37 4.14 -5.83
C SER A 130 13.66 3.37 -6.11
N ALA A 131 13.79 2.19 -5.53
CA ALA A 131 14.94 1.32 -5.72
C ALA A 131 14.56 -0.15 -5.69
N VAL A 132 15.43 -0.96 -6.28
CA VAL A 132 15.38 -2.42 -6.21
C VAL A 132 16.67 -2.93 -5.59
N CYS A 133 16.54 -3.83 -4.62
CA CYS A 133 17.67 -4.54 -4.01
C CYS A 133 17.41 -6.05 -4.03
N HIS A 134 18.38 -6.82 -4.53
CA HIS A 134 18.29 -8.27 -4.63
C HIS A 134 19.01 -8.91 -3.44
N PHE A 135 18.50 -10.04 -2.95
CA PHE A 135 19.01 -10.74 -1.77
C PHE A 135 19.29 -12.21 -2.06
N PRO A 136 20.22 -12.85 -1.34
CA PRO A 136 20.50 -14.28 -1.48
C PRO A 136 19.39 -15.17 -0.93
N SER A 137 18.53 -14.65 -0.04
CA SER A 137 17.43 -15.40 0.57
C SER A 137 16.27 -14.50 0.99
N VAL A 138 15.12 -15.11 1.25
CA VAL A 138 13.96 -14.43 1.85
C VAL A 138 14.30 -13.86 3.22
N GLN A 139 15.05 -14.61 4.03
CA GLN A 139 15.46 -14.20 5.38
C GLN A 139 16.25 -12.89 5.34
N ALA A 140 17.24 -12.78 4.46
CA ALA A 140 18.05 -11.57 4.29
C ALA A 140 17.22 -10.33 3.90
N ALA A 141 16.21 -10.51 3.04
CA ALA A 141 15.28 -9.43 2.68
C ALA A 141 14.40 -9.00 3.87
N VAL A 142 13.91 -9.95 4.66
CA VAL A 142 13.12 -9.65 5.86
C VAL A 142 13.96 -9.00 6.95
N ASP A 143 15.18 -9.48 7.20
CA ASP A 143 16.08 -8.89 8.19
C ASP A 143 16.39 -7.42 7.83
N THR A 144 16.62 -7.14 6.55
CA THR A 144 16.77 -5.76 6.04
C THR A 144 15.53 -4.92 6.32
N THR A 145 14.34 -5.47 6.07
CA THR A 145 13.05 -4.80 6.32
C THR A 145 12.89 -4.49 7.82
N VAL A 146 13.12 -5.47 8.69
CA VAL A 146 12.99 -5.32 10.14
C VAL A 146 13.98 -4.28 10.67
N MET A 147 15.25 -4.37 10.30
CA MET A 147 16.28 -3.41 10.73
C MET A 147 15.96 -1.99 10.25
N THR A 148 15.50 -1.83 8.99
CA THR A 148 15.08 -0.54 8.43
C THR A 148 13.96 0.10 9.28
N LEU A 149 12.95 -0.70 9.65
CA LEU A 149 11.85 -0.25 10.49
C LEU A 149 12.29 0.05 11.95
N GLN A 150 13.18 -0.77 12.51
CA GLN A 150 13.74 -0.57 13.86
C GLN A 150 14.60 0.70 13.96
N CYS A 151 15.28 1.09 12.88
CA CYS A 151 15.99 2.36 12.78
C CYS A 151 15.05 3.58 12.68
N GLY A 152 13.73 3.37 12.61
CA GLY A 152 12.74 4.46 12.52
C GLY A 152 12.79 5.20 11.19
N ILE A 153 13.33 4.59 10.14
CA ILE A 153 13.43 5.20 8.82
C ILE A 153 12.02 5.27 8.21
N PRO A 154 11.54 6.45 7.79
CA PRO A 154 10.17 6.62 7.31
C PRO A 154 10.03 6.17 5.84
N ILE A 155 10.30 4.89 5.58
CA ILE A 155 10.17 4.31 4.24
C ILE A 155 8.73 4.43 3.74
N ALA A 156 8.54 4.83 2.48
CA ALA A 156 7.20 5.02 1.92
C ALA A 156 6.57 3.71 1.44
N ARG A 157 7.37 2.82 0.85
CA ARG A 157 6.96 1.47 0.43
C ARG A 157 8.10 0.48 0.60
N ILE A 158 7.76 -0.74 0.99
CA ILE A 158 8.68 -1.88 1.05
C ILE A 158 7.92 -3.13 0.63
N GLU A 159 8.11 -3.54 -0.62
CA GLU A 159 7.41 -4.68 -1.20
C GLU A 159 8.41 -5.79 -1.52
N PHE A 160 8.07 -7.01 -1.13
CA PHE A 160 8.86 -8.19 -1.43
C PHE A 160 8.32 -8.89 -2.68
N MET A 161 9.23 -9.39 -3.51
CA MET A 161 8.93 -10.29 -4.62
C MET A 161 10.00 -11.38 -4.65
N ASP A 162 9.58 -12.63 -4.70
CA ASP A 162 10.52 -13.74 -4.81
C ASP A 162 11.04 -13.92 -6.25
N GLU A 163 11.97 -14.85 -6.45
CA GLU A 163 12.60 -15.06 -7.74
C GLU A 163 11.61 -15.46 -8.84
N VAL A 164 10.52 -16.15 -8.50
CA VAL A 164 9.51 -16.58 -9.46
C VAL A 164 8.73 -15.38 -9.95
N MET A 165 8.31 -14.53 -9.01
CA MET A 165 7.62 -13.29 -9.30
C MET A 165 8.47 -12.36 -10.18
N ILE A 166 9.76 -12.26 -9.88
CA ILE A 166 10.69 -11.47 -10.69
C ILE A 166 10.82 -12.01 -12.11
N ASP A 167 10.95 -13.33 -12.28
CA ASP A 167 11.00 -13.95 -13.61
C ASP A 167 9.69 -13.71 -14.40
N ALA A 168 8.53 -13.80 -13.75
CA ALA A 168 7.24 -13.49 -14.34
C ALA A 168 7.17 -12.03 -14.83
N CYS A 169 7.52 -11.08 -13.96
CA CYS A 169 7.46 -9.65 -14.27
C CYS A 169 8.52 -9.24 -15.31
N ASN A 170 9.69 -9.86 -15.32
CA ASN A 170 10.69 -9.67 -16.39
C ASN A 170 10.09 -10.02 -17.77
N LYS A 171 9.41 -11.17 -17.88
CA LYS A 171 8.79 -11.63 -19.14
C LYS A 171 7.58 -10.79 -19.55
N TYR A 172 6.71 -10.44 -18.60
CA TYR A 172 5.46 -9.74 -18.87
C TYR A 172 5.65 -8.23 -19.04
N SER A 173 6.34 -7.59 -18.09
CA SER A 173 6.52 -6.13 -18.03
C SER A 173 7.81 -5.66 -18.70
N LYS A 174 8.57 -6.56 -19.32
CA LYS A 174 9.84 -6.26 -20.04
C LYS A 174 10.85 -5.55 -19.14
N LEU A 175 11.02 -6.10 -17.94
CA LEU A 175 12.09 -5.72 -17.02
C LEU A 175 13.34 -6.57 -17.29
N SER A 176 14.47 -6.11 -16.76
CA SER A 176 15.78 -6.77 -16.85
C SER A 176 16.40 -6.92 -15.46
N LEU A 177 15.58 -7.32 -14.48
CA LEU A 177 16.00 -7.53 -13.10
C LEU A 177 16.66 -8.90 -12.93
N ASN A 178 17.55 -9.03 -11.94
CA ASN A 178 18.15 -10.33 -11.62
C ASN A 178 17.08 -11.20 -10.96
N VAL A 179 16.98 -12.46 -11.37
CA VAL A 179 16.02 -13.43 -10.82
C VAL A 179 16.52 -13.89 -9.45
N ALA A 180 16.04 -13.23 -8.39
CA ALA A 180 16.39 -13.46 -7.00
C ALA A 180 15.29 -12.87 -6.07
N PRO A 181 15.21 -13.29 -4.79
CA PRO A 181 14.45 -12.57 -3.77
C PRO A 181 14.78 -11.08 -3.80
N THR A 182 13.77 -10.22 -3.84
CA THR A 182 13.95 -8.81 -4.18
C THR A 182 13.04 -7.92 -3.36
N LEU A 183 13.59 -6.82 -2.83
CA LEU A 183 12.82 -5.73 -2.26
C LEU A 183 12.68 -4.58 -3.25
N PHE A 184 11.46 -4.07 -3.37
CA PHE A 184 11.12 -2.82 -4.03
C PHE A 184 10.87 -1.78 -2.94
N LEU A 185 11.70 -0.73 -2.94
CA LEU A 185 11.75 0.27 -1.90
C LEU A 185 11.34 1.62 -2.50
N GLU A 186 10.57 2.42 -1.77
CA GLU A 186 10.31 3.81 -2.14
C GLU A 186 10.46 4.72 -0.92
N PHE A 187 11.05 5.88 -1.16
CA PHE A 187 11.35 6.89 -0.15
C PHE A 187 10.70 8.20 -0.55
N HIS A 188 10.06 8.86 0.41
CA HIS A 188 9.45 10.19 0.25
C HIS A 188 10.11 11.20 1.20
N GLY A 189 10.43 12.39 0.75
CA GLY A 189 10.92 13.44 1.65
C GLY A 189 11.50 14.65 0.95
N ALA A 190 12.08 15.54 1.75
CA ALA A 190 12.92 16.63 1.27
C ALA A 190 14.25 16.06 0.75
N ALA A 191 14.81 16.66 -0.29
CA ALA A 191 15.99 16.12 -0.97
C ALA A 191 17.18 15.84 -0.03
N GLU A 192 17.45 16.74 0.93
CA GLU A 192 18.56 16.60 1.88
C GLU A 192 18.37 15.41 2.84
N SER A 193 17.17 15.30 3.43
CA SER A 193 16.85 14.23 4.37
C SER A 193 16.82 12.84 3.73
N LEU A 194 16.46 12.78 2.44
CA LEU A 194 16.29 11.54 1.71
C LEU A 194 17.61 10.81 1.49
N ASN A 195 18.69 11.55 1.24
CA ASN A 195 20.02 10.98 1.02
C ASN A 195 20.50 10.21 2.25
N SER A 196 20.39 10.79 3.45
CA SER A 196 20.78 10.12 4.70
C SER A 196 19.95 8.88 4.99
N GLN A 197 18.63 8.92 4.73
CA GLN A 197 17.77 7.75 4.87
C GLN A 197 18.17 6.64 3.90
N VAL A 198 18.42 6.99 2.64
CA VAL A 198 18.86 6.06 1.60
C VAL A 198 20.20 5.44 1.95
N GLU A 199 21.18 6.23 2.39
CA GLU A 199 22.51 5.73 2.79
C GLU A 199 22.38 4.70 3.91
N THR A 200 21.59 5.01 4.94
CA THR A 200 21.36 4.10 6.06
C THR A 200 20.72 2.78 5.59
N VAL A 201 19.70 2.83 4.72
CA VAL A 201 19.07 1.62 4.18
C VAL A 201 20.02 0.83 3.28
N CYS A 202 20.90 1.50 2.53
CA CYS A 202 21.94 0.83 1.75
C CYS A 202 22.93 0.08 2.65
N GLU A 203 23.35 0.67 3.77
CA GLU A 203 24.22 0.02 4.74
C GLU A 203 23.57 -1.20 5.38
N ILE A 204 22.29 -1.08 5.77
CA ILE A 204 21.50 -2.20 6.32
C ILE A 204 21.34 -3.32 5.29
N ALA A 205 21.06 -2.97 4.02
CA ALA A 205 20.94 -3.99 2.99
C ALA A 205 22.27 -4.70 2.76
N LYS A 206 23.39 -3.96 2.70
CA LYS A 206 24.74 -4.53 2.56
C LYS A 206 25.12 -5.43 3.73
N SER A 207 24.78 -5.08 4.97
CA SER A 207 25.05 -5.92 6.14
C SER A 207 24.27 -7.24 6.13
N ASN A 208 23.17 -7.29 5.37
CA ASN A 208 22.37 -8.49 5.11
C ASN A 208 22.62 -9.07 3.70
N GLU A 209 23.79 -8.83 3.11
CA GLU A 209 24.20 -9.39 1.81
C GLU A 209 23.33 -8.97 0.61
N GLY A 210 22.59 -7.86 0.74
CA GLY A 210 21.83 -7.23 -0.33
C GLY A 210 22.75 -6.68 -1.42
N SER A 211 22.28 -6.74 -2.67
CA SER A 211 22.98 -6.17 -3.82
C SER A 211 23.02 -4.65 -3.78
N ASP A 212 23.87 -4.05 -4.62
CA ASP A 212 23.76 -2.62 -4.92
C ASP A 212 22.35 -2.27 -5.42
N PHE A 213 21.90 -1.09 -5.05
CA PHE A 213 20.56 -0.61 -5.36
C PHE A 213 20.48 -0.18 -6.82
N LYS A 214 19.48 -0.70 -7.53
CA LYS A 214 19.10 -0.20 -8.85
C LYS A 214 18.06 0.89 -8.66
N TRP A 215 18.47 2.14 -8.84
CA TRP A 215 17.66 3.32 -8.60
C TRP A 215 16.73 3.63 -9.77
N ALA A 216 15.54 4.12 -9.46
CA ALA A 216 14.60 4.76 -10.38
C ALA A 216 14.30 6.16 -9.83
N THR A 217 14.91 7.18 -10.44
CA THR A 217 14.85 8.56 -9.90
C THR A 217 13.91 9.47 -10.69
N ASP A 218 13.77 9.28 -12.00
CA ASP A 218 12.76 9.98 -12.79
C ASP A 218 11.38 9.32 -12.68
N ALA A 219 10.35 10.06 -13.06
CA ALA A 219 8.97 9.60 -12.89
C ALA A 219 8.64 8.39 -13.77
N ASP A 220 9.22 8.27 -14.96
CA ASP A 220 8.88 7.21 -15.91
C ASP A 220 9.49 5.88 -15.49
N GLU A 221 10.74 5.87 -15.01
CA GLU A 221 11.38 4.69 -14.43
C GLU A 221 10.62 4.19 -13.20
N ARG A 222 10.25 5.09 -12.27
CA ARG A 222 9.45 4.73 -11.09
C ARG A 222 8.09 4.17 -11.48
N ASN A 223 7.41 4.82 -12.42
CA ASN A 223 6.12 4.36 -12.91
C ASN A 223 6.22 2.99 -13.58
N LYS A 224 7.29 2.73 -14.35
CA LYS A 224 7.56 1.43 -14.95
C LYS A 224 7.78 0.35 -13.89
N LEU A 225 8.58 0.67 -12.87
CA LEU A 225 8.88 -0.25 -11.76
C LEU A 225 7.62 -0.62 -10.98
N TRP A 226 6.86 0.38 -10.53
CA TRP A 226 5.62 0.15 -9.77
C TRP A 226 4.50 -0.44 -10.61
N ARG A 227 4.44 -0.16 -11.91
CA ARG A 227 3.49 -0.83 -12.80
C ARG A 227 3.77 -2.32 -12.88
N ALA A 228 5.04 -2.74 -12.96
CA ALA A 228 5.38 -4.15 -12.96
C ALA A 228 4.96 -4.86 -11.65
N ARG A 229 5.10 -4.18 -10.50
CA ARG A 229 4.61 -4.70 -9.20
C ARG A 229 3.08 -4.80 -9.15
N HIS A 230 2.34 -3.85 -9.74
CA HIS A 230 0.88 -3.90 -9.83
C HIS A 230 0.37 -4.95 -10.82
N ASP A 231 1.08 -5.13 -11.94
CA ASP A 231 0.72 -6.09 -13.00
C ASP A 231 1.07 -7.54 -12.64
N MET A 232 1.60 -7.77 -11.45
CA MET A 232 2.09 -9.05 -10.95
C MET A 232 1.10 -10.21 -11.13
N LEU A 233 -0.19 -10.00 -10.82
CA LEU A 233 -1.22 -11.02 -11.02
C LEU A 233 -1.33 -11.44 -12.49
N TYR A 234 -1.29 -10.47 -13.41
CA TYR A 234 -1.36 -10.73 -14.84
C TYR A 234 -0.07 -11.38 -15.36
N ALA A 235 1.08 -11.00 -14.82
CA ALA A 235 2.36 -11.63 -15.12
C ALA A 235 2.35 -13.13 -14.73
N CYS A 236 1.81 -13.46 -13.56
CA CYS A 236 1.64 -14.86 -13.13
C CYS A 236 0.68 -15.64 -14.03
N LEU A 237 -0.46 -15.05 -14.41
CA LEU A 237 -1.40 -15.70 -15.33
C LEU A 237 -0.78 -15.95 -16.71
N ALA A 238 0.09 -15.04 -17.17
CA ALA A 238 0.80 -15.19 -18.44
C ALA A 238 1.81 -16.36 -18.43
N LEU A 239 2.33 -16.77 -17.27
CA LEU A 239 3.18 -17.96 -17.16
C LEU A 239 2.43 -19.26 -17.47
N ARG A 240 1.10 -19.28 -17.28
CA ARG A 240 0.26 -20.46 -17.52
C ARG A 240 -1.06 -20.09 -18.19
N PRO A 241 -1.07 -19.89 -19.52
CA PRO A 241 -2.28 -19.62 -20.28
C PRO A 241 -3.36 -20.69 -20.05
N GLY A 242 -4.62 -20.27 -19.90
CA GLY A 242 -5.76 -21.16 -19.65
C GLY A 242 -5.97 -21.59 -18.20
N SER A 243 -5.13 -21.13 -17.27
CA SER A 243 -5.34 -21.32 -15.83
C SER A 243 -6.13 -20.17 -15.19
N LYS A 244 -6.61 -20.39 -13.96
CA LYS A 244 -7.22 -19.36 -13.12
C LYS A 244 -6.32 -19.09 -11.91
N PRO A 245 -6.24 -17.84 -11.44
CA PRO A 245 -5.44 -17.55 -10.25
C PRO A 245 -6.16 -18.10 -9.03
N TYR A 246 -5.39 -18.67 -8.11
CA TYR A 246 -5.82 -18.93 -6.74
C TYR A 246 -5.01 -18.01 -5.85
N SER A 247 -5.67 -17.02 -5.23
CA SER A 247 -5.01 -16.00 -4.41
C SER A 247 -5.40 -16.19 -2.96
N THR A 248 -4.40 -16.05 -2.10
CA THR A 248 -4.55 -16.04 -0.64
C THR A 248 -3.99 -14.72 -0.13
N ASP A 249 -4.60 -14.15 0.90
CA ASP A 249 -4.12 -12.96 1.59
C ASP A 249 -4.06 -13.29 3.09
N VAL A 250 -2.86 -13.21 3.67
CA VAL A 250 -2.59 -13.62 5.05
C VAL A 250 -1.71 -12.59 5.73
N CYS A 251 -1.92 -12.44 7.03
CA CYS A 251 -1.12 -11.56 7.87
C CYS A 251 -0.42 -12.39 8.95
N VAL A 252 0.88 -12.20 9.09
CA VAL A 252 1.70 -12.76 10.18
C VAL A 252 2.52 -11.64 10.83
N PRO A 253 2.98 -11.79 12.08
CA PRO A 253 4.01 -10.91 12.60
C PRO A 253 5.23 -10.90 11.66
N ILE A 254 5.86 -9.74 11.45
CA ILE A 254 6.97 -9.60 10.49
C ILE A 254 8.09 -10.62 10.75
N SER A 255 8.33 -10.96 12.02
CA SER A 255 9.31 -11.98 12.43
C SER A 255 9.04 -13.39 11.89
N HIS A 256 7.79 -13.70 11.54
CA HIS A 256 7.37 -14.99 10.97
C HIS A 256 7.18 -14.92 9.45
N LEU A 257 7.41 -13.76 8.82
CA LEU A 257 7.30 -13.62 7.38
C LEU A 257 8.20 -14.63 6.63
N PRO A 258 9.49 -14.81 6.96
CA PRO A 258 10.36 -15.75 6.24
C PRO A 258 9.84 -17.20 6.32
N GLU A 259 9.41 -17.62 7.51
CA GLU A 259 8.88 -18.95 7.79
C GLU A 259 7.66 -19.24 6.90
N ILE A 260 6.65 -18.35 6.89
CA ILE A 260 5.46 -18.56 6.07
C ILE A 260 5.78 -18.56 4.56
N ILE A 261 6.72 -17.73 4.08
CA ILE A 261 7.12 -17.74 2.66
C ILE A 261 7.73 -19.10 2.30
N VAL A 262 8.70 -19.57 3.09
CA VAL A 262 9.46 -20.78 2.82
C VAL A 262 8.59 -22.03 2.94
N ASP A 263 7.75 -22.11 3.97
CA ASP A 263 6.85 -23.24 4.19
C ASP A 263 5.76 -23.30 3.13
N THR A 264 5.15 -22.17 2.78
CA THR A 264 4.15 -22.11 1.69
C THR A 264 4.76 -22.53 0.35
N LYS A 265 6.01 -22.12 0.10
CA LYS A 265 6.78 -22.53 -1.08
C LYS A 265 6.94 -24.05 -1.15
N LYS A 266 7.31 -24.68 -0.04
CA LYS A 266 7.46 -26.13 0.06
C LYS A 266 6.12 -26.85 -0.13
N ASP A 267 5.06 -26.40 0.53
CA ASP A 267 3.72 -26.99 0.42
C ASP A 267 3.21 -26.99 -1.03
N ILE A 268 3.45 -25.90 -1.76
CA ILE A 268 3.07 -25.77 -3.16
C ILE A 268 3.85 -26.78 -4.02
N GLU A 269 5.17 -26.89 -3.82
CA GLU A 269 6.02 -27.85 -4.55
C GLU A 269 5.58 -29.29 -4.31
N GLU A 270 5.20 -29.64 -3.08
CA GLU A 270 4.74 -30.98 -2.69
C GLU A 270 3.32 -31.29 -3.18
N SER A 271 2.45 -30.27 -3.32
CA SER A 271 1.05 -30.44 -3.73
C SER A 271 0.85 -30.88 -5.19
N GLY A 272 1.89 -30.84 -6.01
CA GLY A 272 1.79 -31.05 -7.46
C GLY A 272 1.05 -29.94 -8.20
N THR A 273 0.72 -28.84 -7.51
CA THR A 273 0.14 -27.65 -8.13
C THR A 273 1.20 -27.01 -9.02
N THR A 274 0.94 -26.99 -10.33
CA THR A 274 1.84 -26.34 -11.31
C THR A 274 1.66 -24.82 -11.20
N GLY A 275 2.35 -24.21 -10.23
CA GLY A 275 2.35 -22.77 -9.99
C GLY A 275 3.50 -22.45 -9.06
N LYS A 276 4.58 -21.91 -9.61
CA LYS A 276 5.67 -21.38 -8.80
C LYS A 276 5.15 -20.14 -8.04
N HIS A 277 5.62 -19.95 -6.81
CA HIS A 277 5.20 -19.04 -5.72
C HIS A 277 4.47 -17.74 -6.08
N ILE A 278 3.61 -17.28 -5.15
CA ILE A 278 3.01 -15.94 -5.16
C ILE A 278 2.88 -15.45 -3.71
N LEU A 279 3.65 -14.44 -3.34
CA LEU A 279 3.35 -13.50 -2.24
C LEU A 279 3.34 -12.08 -2.82
#